data_AF-A0A6V8DAD9-F1
#
_entry.id   AF-A0A6V8DAD9-F1
#
_cell.length_a   1.000
_cell.length_b   1.000
_cell.length_c   1.000
_cell.angle_alpha   90.00
_cell.angle_beta   90.00
_cell.angle_gamma   90.00
#
_symmetry.space_group_name_H-M   'P 1'
#
loop_
_entity.id
_entity.type
_entity.pdbx_description
1 polymer ?
#
loop_
_entity_poly.entity_id
_entity_poly.type
_entity_poly.pdbx_seq_one_letter_code
_entity_poly.pdbx_strand_id
1 'polypeptide(L)'
;MVKEAAPQSMSLTKLAREVAIAVAMIALLVGGLFLHTGTMPPLVVVESSSMVHDEAGEIGSIDAGDLILVHGRDPAGIVTFAEATHVHHPDFGYATHGMEGDVVIYEKNGDEGTPIIHRAILRVIANGTASPDRAAISEA
;
A
#
# COMPACT_ATOMS: atom_id res chain seq x y z
N MET A 1 -53.52 -18.35 3.35
CA MET A 1 -52.89 -19.43 4.14
C MET A 1 -51.43 -19.50 3.74
N VAL A 2 -50.59 -18.68 4.39
CA VAL A 2 -49.15 -18.63 4.13
C VAL A 2 -48.52 -19.74 4.97
N LYS A 3 -48.00 -20.77 4.30
CA LYS A 3 -47.36 -21.92 4.96
C LYS A 3 -45.95 -21.50 5.35
N GLU A 4 -45.76 -21.20 6.63
CA GLU A 4 -44.45 -20.92 7.22
C GLU A 4 -43.54 -22.14 7.01
N ALA A 5 -42.41 -21.93 6.32
CA ALA A 5 -41.42 -22.97 6.12
C ALA A 5 -40.65 -23.16 7.43
N ALA A 6 -40.80 -24.33 8.05
CA ALA A 6 -40.04 -24.70 9.24
C ALA A 6 -38.52 -24.60 8.96
N PRO A 7 -37.71 -24.16 9.95
CA PRO A 7 -36.26 -24.09 9.80
C PRO A 7 -35.72 -25.49 9.47
N GLN A 8 -35.05 -25.62 8.33
CA GLN A 8 -34.48 -26.89 7.91
C GLN A 8 -33.29 -27.23 8.82
N SER A 9 -33.43 -28.27 9.63
CA SER A 9 -32.33 -28.85 10.41
C SER A 9 -31.26 -29.33 9.44
N MET A 10 -30.13 -28.65 9.43
CA MET A 10 -29.03 -28.96 8.55
C MET A 10 -28.27 -30.18 9.09
N SER A 11 -28.13 -31.23 8.29
CA SER A 11 -27.33 -32.40 8.65
C SER A 11 -25.86 -32.01 8.87
N LEU A 12 -25.24 -32.54 9.94
CA LEU A 12 -23.86 -32.23 10.32
C LEU A 12 -22.84 -32.42 9.18
N THR A 13 -23.04 -33.42 8.32
CA THR A 13 -22.19 -33.68 7.16
C THR A 13 -22.34 -32.63 6.06
N LYS A 14 -23.55 -32.09 5.87
CA LYS A 14 -23.79 -30.98 4.93
C LYS A 14 -23.14 -29.70 5.45
N LEU A 15 -23.30 -29.41 6.74
CA LEU A 15 -22.66 -28.26 7.38
C LEU A 15 -21.13 -28.33 7.26
N ALA A 16 -20.53 -29.47 7.60
CA ALA A 16 -19.07 -29.66 7.50
C ALA A 16 -18.57 -29.48 6.06
N ARG A 17 -19.31 -29.98 5.07
CA ARG A 17 -18.97 -29.81 3.65
C ARG A 17 -19.05 -28.35 3.23
N GLU A 18 -20.09 -27.62 3.61
CA GLU A 18 -20.23 -26.21 3.26
C GLU A 18 -19.16 -25.34 3.91
N VAL A 19 -18.85 -25.59 5.19
CA VAL A 19 -17.74 -24.93 5.88
C VAL A 19 -16.41 -25.23 5.18
N ALA A 20 -16.15 -26.50 4.81
CA ALA A 20 -14.92 -26.87 4.11
C ALA A 20 -14.79 -26.16 2.75
N ILE A 21 -15.88 -26.06 1.99
CA ILE A 21 -15.89 -25.33 0.71
C ILE A 21 -15.64 -23.84 0.92
N ALA A 22 -16.29 -23.22 1.92
CA ALA A 22 -16.11 -21.82 2.23
C ALA A 22 -14.64 -21.52 2.62
N VAL A 23 -14.06 -22.35 3.50
CA VAL A 23 -12.66 -22.23 3.91
C VAL A 23 -11.72 -22.43 2.72
N ALA A 24 -11.97 -23.43 1.87
CA ALA A 24 -11.16 -23.67 0.68
C ALA A 24 -11.20 -22.49 -0.31
N MET A 25 -12.37 -21.87 -0.50
CA MET A 25 -12.51 -20.67 -1.31
C MET A 25 -11.73 -19.50 -0.73
N ILE A 26 -11.85 -19.23 0.57
CA ILE A 26 -11.12 -18.15 1.24
C ILE A 26 -9.61 -18.40 1.13
N ALA A 27 -9.15 -19.62 1.38
CA ALA A 27 -7.75 -19.99 1.27
C ALA A 27 -7.22 -19.81 -0.16
N LEU A 28 -8.02 -20.14 -1.17
CA LEU A 28 -7.65 -19.94 -2.57
C LEU A 28 -7.56 -18.45 -2.92
N LEU A 29 -8.49 -17.62 -2.47
CA LEU A 29 -8.48 -16.18 -2.74
C LEU A 29 -7.32 -15.48 -2.01
N VAL A 30 -7.21 -15.68 -0.69
CA VAL A 30 -6.16 -15.07 0.14
C VAL A 30 -4.79 -15.62 -0.26
N GLY A 31 -4.68 -16.93 -0.45
CA GLY A 31 -3.43 -17.58 -0.86
C GLY A 31 -3.00 -17.15 -2.28
N GLY A 32 -3.94 -17.07 -3.23
CA GLY A 32 -3.65 -16.58 -4.57
C GLY A 32 -3.20 -15.13 -4.57
N LEU A 33 -3.85 -14.28 -3.78
CA LEU A 33 -3.49 -12.88 -3.65
C LEU A 33 -2.11 -12.71 -2.98
N PHE A 34 -1.86 -13.45 -1.89
CA PHE A 34 -0.56 -13.44 -1.20
C PHE A 34 0.59 -13.90 -2.12
N LEU A 35 0.39 -14.96 -2.90
CA LEU A 35 1.38 -15.43 -3.86
C LEU A 35 1.66 -14.40 -4.97
N HIS A 36 0.68 -13.56 -5.30
CA HIS A 36 0.84 -12.53 -6.33
C HIS A 36 1.47 -11.24 -5.81
N THR A 37 1.08 -10.78 -4.62
CA THR A 37 1.56 -9.51 -4.04
C THR A 37 2.85 -9.63 -3.25
N GLY A 38 3.12 -10.80 -2.65
CA GLY A 38 4.27 -11.05 -1.79
C GLY A 38 4.22 -10.31 -0.44
N THR A 39 3.07 -9.72 -0.10
CA THR A 39 2.87 -8.86 1.09
C THR A 39 1.60 -9.26 1.85
N MET A 40 1.61 -9.10 3.17
CA MET A 40 0.41 -9.20 4.01
C MET A 40 0.29 -7.98 4.92
N PRO A 41 -0.90 -7.37 5.03
CA PRO A 41 -2.13 -7.66 4.28
C PRO A 41 -2.03 -7.21 2.81
N PRO A 42 -2.50 -8.01 1.83
CA PRO A 42 -2.32 -7.70 0.41
C PRO A 42 -3.27 -6.60 -0.10
N LEU A 43 -4.29 -6.26 0.69
CA LEU A 43 -5.35 -5.33 0.37
C LEU A 43 -5.48 -4.34 1.52
N VAL A 44 -5.40 -3.05 1.23
CA VAL A 44 -5.58 -1.98 2.22
C VAL A 44 -6.61 -0.98 1.74
N VAL A 45 -7.32 -0.37 2.69
CA VAL A 45 -8.33 0.67 2.44
C VAL A 45 -7.70 2.03 2.70
N VAL A 46 -7.94 2.98 1.79
CA VAL A 46 -7.48 4.36 1.95
C VAL A 46 -8.42 5.14 2.85
N GLU A 47 -7.97 5.49 4.04
CA GLU A 47 -8.79 6.22 5.02
C GLU A 47 -8.78 7.75 4.84
N SER A 48 -7.76 8.31 4.16
CA SER A 48 -7.56 9.76 4.10
C SER A 48 -7.50 10.30 2.67
N SER A 49 -8.15 11.44 2.44
CA SER A 49 -8.17 12.19 1.16
C SER A 49 -6.87 12.94 0.84
N SER A 50 -5.71 12.54 1.37
CA SER A 50 -4.43 13.27 1.19
C SER A 50 -3.82 13.12 -0.20
N MET A 51 -4.29 12.13 -0.98
CA MET A 51 -3.86 11.86 -2.36
C MET A 51 -4.91 12.20 -3.42
N VAL A 52 -5.95 12.96 -3.06
CA VAL A 52 -6.96 13.45 -4.00
C VAL A 52 -6.34 14.57 -4.84
N HIS A 53 -6.32 14.39 -6.16
CA HIS A 53 -5.78 15.38 -7.11
C HIS A 53 -6.87 16.21 -7.79
N ASP A 54 -8.14 15.76 -7.76
CA ASP A 54 -9.31 16.50 -8.27
C ASP A 54 -10.56 16.17 -7.43
N GLU A 55 -11.43 17.16 -7.19
CA GLU A 55 -12.66 16.98 -6.39
C GLU A 55 -13.71 16.09 -7.08
N ALA A 56 -13.58 15.90 -8.40
CA ALA A 56 -14.45 15.02 -9.20
C ALA A 56 -13.97 13.55 -9.26
N GLY A 57 -12.76 13.25 -8.75
CA GLY A 57 -12.08 11.96 -8.91
C GLY A 57 -11.54 11.76 -10.33
N GLU A 58 -10.27 11.38 -10.46
CA GLU A 58 -9.63 11.10 -11.75
C GLU A 58 -9.37 9.59 -11.90
N ILE A 59 -9.53 9.06 -13.11
CA ILE A 59 -9.14 7.67 -13.39
C ILE A 59 -7.63 7.54 -13.19
N GLY A 60 -7.22 6.92 -12.09
CA GLY A 60 -5.82 6.73 -11.72
C GLY A 60 -5.37 7.51 -10.49
N SER A 61 -6.18 8.43 -9.94
CA SER A 61 -5.95 8.99 -8.61
C SER A 61 -6.26 7.95 -7.52
N ILE A 62 -5.75 8.20 -6.31
CA ILE A 62 -6.05 7.39 -5.13
C ILE A 62 -6.99 8.21 -4.27
N ASP A 63 -8.26 7.81 -4.22
CA ASP A 63 -9.30 8.52 -3.50
C ASP A 63 -9.63 7.82 -2.16
N ALA A 64 -10.24 8.57 -1.24
CA ALA A 64 -10.65 8.00 0.04
C ALA A 64 -11.76 6.96 -0.16
N GLY A 65 -11.58 5.77 0.42
CA GLY A 65 -12.48 4.63 0.24
C GLY A 65 -12.01 3.63 -0.83
N ASP A 66 -10.93 3.92 -1.56
CA ASP A 66 -10.36 2.97 -2.52
C ASP A 66 -9.70 1.78 -1.84
N LEU A 67 -9.79 0.65 -2.53
CA LEU A 67 -9.10 -0.59 -2.20
C LEU A 67 -7.86 -0.69 -3.08
N ILE A 68 -6.68 -0.61 -2.48
CA ILE A 68 -5.42 -0.72 -3.21
C ILE A 68 -4.73 -2.06 -2.94
N LEU A 69 -4.16 -2.63 -4.00
CA LEU A 69 -3.31 -3.81 -3.91
C LEU A 69 -1.87 -3.38 -3.64
N VAL A 70 -1.29 -3.88 -2.55
CA VAL A 70 0.08 -3.53 -2.16
C VAL A 70 1.05 -4.55 -2.74
N HIS A 71 1.94 -4.14 -3.64
CA HIS A 71 2.94 -5.04 -4.20
C HIS A 71 4.30 -4.81 -3.54
N GLY A 72 4.94 -5.89 -3.09
CA GLY A 72 6.33 -5.84 -2.64
C GLY A 72 7.26 -5.58 -3.81
N ARG A 73 7.97 -4.45 -3.80
CA ARG A 73 9.00 -4.10 -4.78
C ARG A 73 10.31 -3.76 -4.07
N ASP A 74 11.42 -4.08 -4.72
CA ASP A 74 12.76 -3.65 -4.27
C ASP A 74 12.85 -2.11 -4.26
N PRO A 75 13.20 -1.49 -3.12
CA PRO A 75 13.39 -0.04 -3.03
C PRO A 75 14.38 0.54 -4.04
N ALA A 76 15.30 -0.27 -4.58
CA ALA A 76 16.26 0.17 -5.59
C ALA A 76 15.62 0.56 -6.93
N GLY A 77 14.40 0.08 -7.22
CA GLY A 77 13.68 0.36 -8.45
C GLY A 77 12.64 1.47 -8.34
N ILE A 78 12.62 2.24 -7.24
CA ILE A 78 11.70 3.36 -7.04
C ILE A 78 12.20 4.56 -7.85
N VAL A 79 11.36 5.08 -8.74
CA VAL A 79 11.63 6.33 -9.46
C VAL A 79 11.04 7.50 -8.68
N THR A 80 11.87 8.46 -8.29
CA THR A 80 11.42 9.65 -7.56
C THR A 80 10.87 10.72 -8.51
N PHE A 81 10.04 11.63 -7.99
CA PHE A 81 9.52 12.77 -8.74
C PHE A 81 10.65 13.61 -9.35
N ALA A 82 11.73 13.84 -8.60
CA ALA A 82 12.88 14.59 -9.10
C ALA A 82 13.59 13.89 -10.27
N GLU A 83 13.71 12.57 -10.24
CA GLU A 83 14.28 11.77 -11.33
C GLU A 83 13.37 11.78 -12.56
N ALA A 84 12.06 11.61 -12.37
CA ALA A 84 11.09 11.60 -13.45
C ALA A 84 10.88 12.97 -14.12
N THR A 85 11.16 14.07 -13.43
CA THR A 85 11.05 15.44 -13.99
C THR A 85 12.37 15.99 -14.55
N HIS A 86 13.48 15.28 -14.36
CA HIS A 86 14.79 15.74 -14.82
C HIS A 86 15.05 15.33 -16.27
N VAL A 87 15.14 16.31 -17.18
CA VAL A 87 15.22 16.12 -18.65
C VAL A 87 16.36 15.19 -19.11
N HIS A 88 17.44 15.08 -18.32
CA HIS A 88 18.59 14.22 -18.65
C HIS A 88 18.60 12.89 -17.88
N HIS A 89 17.55 12.58 -17.13
CA HIS A 89 17.42 11.30 -16.44
C HIS A 89 16.82 10.24 -17.38
N PRO A 90 17.23 8.96 -17.30
CA PRO A 90 16.65 7.89 -18.11
C PRO A 90 15.13 7.74 -17.93
N ASP A 91 14.62 8.03 -16.73
CA ASP A 91 13.21 7.89 -16.38
C ASP A 91 12.39 9.19 -16.60
N PHE A 92 12.89 10.12 -17.40
CA PHE A 92 12.19 11.37 -17.68
C PHE A 92 10.80 11.11 -18.30
N GLY A 93 9.76 11.72 -17.70
CA GLY A 93 8.37 11.56 -18.11
C GLY A 93 7.67 10.31 -17.56
N TYR A 94 8.32 9.53 -16.68
CA TYR A 94 7.67 8.42 -16.00
C TYR A 94 6.65 8.94 -14.97
N ALA A 95 5.39 8.49 -15.09
CA ALA A 95 4.29 8.93 -14.23
C ALA A 95 3.46 7.76 -13.72
N THR A 96 3.12 7.84 -12.44
CA THR A 96 2.27 6.88 -11.73
C THR A 96 1.20 7.65 -10.95
N HIS A 97 -0.05 7.22 -11.09
CA HIS A 97 -1.20 7.86 -10.45
C HIS A 97 -1.34 9.36 -10.76
N GLY A 98 -1.31 9.72 -12.06
CA GLY A 98 -1.60 11.08 -12.55
C GLY A 98 -0.44 12.09 -12.48
N MET A 99 0.67 11.78 -11.80
CA MET A 99 1.85 12.67 -11.76
C MET A 99 3.16 11.88 -11.84
N GLU A 100 4.27 12.58 -12.09
CA GLU A 100 5.60 12.00 -12.27
C GLU A 100 6.10 11.26 -11.03
N GLY A 101 6.88 10.20 -11.24
CA GLY A 101 7.46 9.37 -10.17
C GLY A 101 6.49 8.37 -9.53
N ASP A 102 7.02 7.56 -8.61
CA ASP A 102 6.30 6.49 -7.93
C ASP A 102 5.61 6.93 -6.64
N VAL A 103 4.52 6.21 -6.31
CA VAL A 103 3.83 6.27 -5.03
C VAL A 103 4.26 5.06 -4.21
N VAL A 104 4.68 5.30 -2.98
CA VAL A 104 5.20 4.27 -2.07
C VAL A 104 4.36 4.20 -0.80
N ILE A 105 4.29 2.99 -0.25
CA ILE A 105 3.61 2.69 1.00
C ILE A 105 4.69 2.27 2.00
N TYR A 106 4.70 2.89 3.18
CA TYR A 106 5.70 2.60 4.22
C TYR A 106 5.11 2.64 5.62
N GLU A 107 5.76 1.91 6.53
CA GLU A 107 5.43 1.89 7.95
C GLU A 107 6.09 3.08 8.66
N LYS A 108 5.33 3.74 9.52
CA LYS A 108 5.85 4.85 10.32
C LYS A 108 6.76 4.30 11.41
N ASN A 109 8.05 4.64 11.36
CA ASN A 109 9.04 4.25 12.39
C ASN A 109 9.20 2.75 12.65
N GLY A 110 8.72 1.89 11.73
CA GLY A 110 8.67 0.44 11.97
C GLY A 110 7.64 0.00 13.01
N ASP A 111 6.67 0.86 13.33
CA ASP A 111 5.49 0.47 14.10
C ASP A 111 4.49 -0.24 13.18
N GLU A 112 3.83 -1.31 13.67
CA GLU A 112 2.76 -2.06 12.97
C GLU A 112 1.43 -1.26 12.85
N GLY A 113 1.49 0.07 12.88
CA GLY A 113 0.33 0.95 12.78
C GLY A 113 -0.22 1.08 11.35
N THR A 114 -1.14 2.02 11.15
CA THR A 114 -1.68 2.32 9.83
C THR A 114 -0.56 2.76 8.87
N PRO A 115 -0.34 2.05 7.76
CA PRO A 115 0.69 2.43 6.79
C PRO A 115 0.37 3.76 6.13
N ILE A 116 1.42 4.47 5.69
CA ILE A 116 1.30 5.79 5.07
C ILE A 116 1.61 5.67 3.58
N ILE A 117 0.83 6.37 2.77
CA ILE A 117 0.97 6.41 1.30
C ILE A 117 1.41 7.82 0.90
N HIS A 118 2.56 7.94 0.24
CA HIS A 118 3.04 9.19 -0.32
C HIS A 118 3.85 8.99 -1.59
N ARG A 119 3.96 10.07 -2.38
CA ARG A 119 4.84 10.12 -3.54
C ARG A 119 6.31 10.25 -3.11
N ALA A 120 7.18 9.45 -3.72
CA ALA A 120 8.61 9.56 -3.50
C ALA A 120 9.16 10.81 -4.20
N ILE A 121 9.61 11.81 -3.44
CA ILE A 121 10.04 13.09 -4.02
C ILE A 121 11.50 13.08 -4.43
N LEU A 122 12.39 12.67 -3.52
CA LEU A 122 13.85 12.70 -3.67
C LEU A 122 14.49 11.54 -2.91
N ARG A 123 15.59 11.01 -3.45
CA ARG A 123 16.44 10.04 -2.75
C ARG A 123 17.52 10.79 -1.96
N VAL A 124 17.47 10.72 -0.63
CA VAL A 124 18.46 11.34 0.25
C VAL A 124 19.52 10.32 0.65
N ILE A 125 20.79 10.67 0.45
CA ILE A 125 21.93 9.89 0.95
C ILE A 125 22.45 10.62 2.19
N ALA A 126 22.40 9.97 3.35
CA ALA A 126 22.98 10.51 4.56
C ALA A 126 24.49 10.69 4.37
N ASN A 127 24.96 11.93 4.42
CA ASN A 127 26.39 12.21 4.59
C ASN A 127 26.73 12.05 6.08
N GLY A 128 27.99 11.68 6.39
CA GLY A 128 28.40 11.39 7.76
C GLY A 128 28.04 12.51 8.74
N THR A 129 27.39 12.16 9.84
CA THR A 129 27.11 13.10 10.94
C THR A 129 28.40 13.38 11.70
N ALA A 130 28.97 14.57 11.53
CA ALA A 130 30.03 15.05 12.41
C ALA A 130 29.40 15.55 13.72
N SER A 131 29.91 15.09 14.86
CA SER A 131 29.56 15.69 16.14
C SER A 131 30.16 17.11 16.17
N PRO A 132 29.38 18.16 16.43
CA PRO A 132 29.93 19.51 16.53
C PRO A 132 30.93 19.55 17.70
N ASP A 133 32.18 19.93 17.40
CA ASP A 133 33.20 20.14 18.41
C ASP A 133 32.88 21.41 19.21
N ARG A 134 32.20 21.23 20.35
CA ARG A 134 31.91 22.30 21.30
C ARG A 134 33.13 22.71 22.15
N ALA A 135 34.28 22.03 22.03
CA ALA A 135 35.51 22.49 22.69
C ALA A 135 36.17 23.64 21.90
N ALA A 136 35.99 23.69 20.57
CA ALA A 136 36.54 24.75 19.72
C ALA A 136 35.96 26.16 20.00
N ILE A 137 34.79 26.24 20.65
CA ILE A 137 34.16 27.53 21.05
C ILE A 137 34.55 27.98 22.47
N SER A 138 35.34 27.19 23.21
CA SER A 138 35.78 27.51 24.58
C SER A 138 37.08 28.30 24.63
N GLU A 139 37.80 28.43 23.51
CA GLU A 139 39.14 29.04 23.43
C GLU A 139 39.13 30.38 22.65
N ALA A 140 37.95 30.98 22.42
CA ALA A 140 37.78 32.27 21.75
C ALA A 140 37.33 33.38 22.71
#